data_AF-A0AAW0M9L5-F1
#
_entry.id   AF-A0AAW0M9L5-F1
#
_cell.length_a   1.000
_cell.length_b   1.000
_cell.length_c   1.000
_cell.angle_alpha   90.00
_cell.angle_beta   90.00
_cell.angle_gamma   90.00
#
_symmetry.space_group_name_H-M   'P 1'
#
loop_
_entity.id
_entity.type
_entity.pdbx_description
1 polymer ?
#
loop_
_entity_poly.entity_id
_entity_poly.type
_entity_poly.pdbx_seq_one_letter_code
_entity_poly.pdbx_strand_id
1 'polypeptide(L)' 'MSETRPVPRRESPWGLPEGDNRQPKAHRCNDRAEDVIQLLEVSELILLLGFVVLFDWIVHFMSA' A
#
# COMPACT_ATOMS: atom_id res chain seq x y z
N MET A 1 6.94 -0.28 19.00
CA MET A 1 5.49 -0.09 19.19
C MET A 1 5.20 1.39 19.09
N SER A 2 4.32 1.81 18.18
CA SER A 2 3.99 3.23 18.00
C SER A 2 3.34 3.75 19.27
N GLU A 3 4.01 4.68 19.94
CA GLU A 3 3.56 5.29 21.19
C GLU A 3 2.19 5.95 20.99
N THR A 4 1.21 5.60 21.83
CA THR A 4 -0.16 6.15 21.82
C THR A 4 -0.17 7.55 22.41
N ARG A 5 0.49 8.50 21.74
CA ARG A 5 0.36 9.91 22.08
C ARG A 5 -1.02 10.42 21.64
N PRO A 6 -1.73 11.21 22.48
CA PRO A 6 -3.01 11.77 22.09
C PRO A 6 -2.83 12.68 20.87
N VAL A 7 -3.66 12.49 19.84
CA VAL A 7 -3.64 13.34 18.65
C VAL A 7 -4.24 14.71 19.02
N PRO A 8 -3.53 15.83 18.79
CA PRO A 8 -4.06 17.16 19.07
C PRO A 8 -5.42 17.37 18.39
N ARG A 9 -6.42 17.80 19.16
CA ARG A 9 -7.77 18.04 18.66
C ARG A 9 -7.98 19.53 18.44
N ARG A 10 -8.36 19.90 17.22
CA ARG A 10 -8.92 21.23 16.95
C ARG A 10 -10.36 21.26 17.44
N GLU A 11 -10.73 22.29 18.19
CA GLU A 11 -12.14 22.51 18.54
C GLU A 11 -12.92 22.82 17.26
N SER A 12 -13.91 21.97 16.94
CA SER A 12 -14.82 22.21 15.82
C SER A 12 -15.81 23.30 16.23
N PRO A 13 -16.11 24.28 15.36
CA PRO A 13 -17.17 25.25 15.60
C PRO A 13 -18.56 24.63 15.85
N TRP A 14 -18.72 23.36 15.47
CA TRP A 14 -19.96 22.58 15.58
C TRP A 14 -20.00 21.66 16.82
N GLY A 15 -19.08 21.84 17.77
CA GLY A 15 -19.03 21.05 19.00
C GLY A 15 -18.26 19.73 18.91
N LEU A 16 -18.28 18.99 20.02
CA LEU A 16 -17.78 17.61 20.11
C LEU A 16 -18.90 16.66 19.68
N PRO A 17 -18.64 15.65 18.82
CA PRO A 17 -19.61 14.59 18.61
C PRO A 17 -19.88 13.89 19.96
N GLU A 18 -21.15 13.64 20.27
CA GLU A 18 -21.61 13.10 21.56
C GLU A 18 -20.80 11.86 21.97
N GLY A 19 -20.08 11.98 23.09
CA GLY A 19 -19.20 10.95 23.63
C GLY A 19 -17.75 11.41 23.75
N ASP A 20 -17.41 12.03 24.90
CA ASP A 20 -16.09 12.54 25.28
C ASP A 20 -14.92 11.53 25.23
N ASN A 21 -15.21 10.25 24.95
CA ASN A 21 -14.26 9.16 25.10
C ASN A 21 -13.68 8.61 23.78
N ARG A 22 -14.13 9.07 22.60
CA ARG A 22 -13.52 8.64 21.33
C ARG A 22 -12.31 9.51 21.02
N GLN A 23 -11.14 9.09 21.51
CA GLN A 23 -9.87 9.66 21.05
C GLN A 23 -9.71 9.44 19.54
N PRO A 24 -9.43 10.50 18.76
CA PRO A 24 -9.10 10.34 17.35
C PRO A 24 -7.83 9.51 17.25
N LYS A 25 -7.92 8.36 16.57
CA LYS A 25 -6.76 7.51 16.30
C LYS A 25 -5.91 8.16 15.22
N ALA A 26 -4.60 8.15 15.40
CA ALA A 26 -3.69 8.49 14.32
C ALA A 26 -3.88 7.47 13.19
N HIS A 27 -4.54 7.88 12.10
CA HIS A 27 -4.52 7.08 10.87
C HIS A 27 -3.09 7.10 10.33
N ARG A 28 -2.51 5.92 10.07
CA ARG A 28 -1.27 5.81 9.31
C ARG A 28 -1.62 6.02 7.84
N CYS A 29 -1.90 7.25 7.46
CA CYS A 29 -2.05 7.59 6.05
C CYS A 29 -0.66 7.67 5.44
N ASN A 30 -0.10 6.52 5.05
CA ASN A 30 0.64 6.33 3.80
C ASN A 30 1.20 4.89 3.70
N ASP A 31 0.35 3.88 3.54
CA ASP A 31 0.79 2.50 3.25
C ASP A 31 1.29 2.32 1.79
N ARG A 32 1.42 3.42 1.03
CA ARG A 32 1.99 3.45 -0.33
C ARG A 32 3.46 3.08 -0.39
N ALA A 33 4.21 3.22 0.71
CA ALA A 33 5.61 2.83 0.72
C ALA A 33 5.74 1.30 0.68
N GLU A 34 4.86 0.62 1.40
CA GLU A 34 4.68 -0.82 1.38
C GLU A 34 4.22 -1.29 0.00
N ASP A 35 3.31 -0.56 -0.68
CA ASP A 35 2.95 -0.83 -2.09
C ASP A 35 4.15 -0.69 -3.05
N VAL A 36 4.99 0.35 -2.87
CA VAL A 36 6.20 0.57 -3.69
C VAL A 36 7.22 -0.55 -3.45
N ILE A 37 7.43 -0.95 -2.20
CA ILE A 37 8.31 -2.07 -1.85
C ILE A 37 7.76 -3.37 -2.40
N GLN A 38 6.45 -3.61 -2.31
CA GLN A 38 5.81 -4.81 -2.84
C GLN A 38 5.91 -4.88 -4.37
N LEU A 39 5.82 -3.75 -5.08
CA LEU A 39 6.07 -3.70 -6.52
C LEU A 39 7.54 -3.96 -6.87
N LEU A 40 8.48 -3.48 -6.04
CA LEU A 40 9.92 -3.71 -6.24
C LEU A 40 10.35 -5.14 -5.91
N GLU A 41 9.77 -5.74 -4.86
CA GLU A 41 10.04 -7.14 -4.47
C GLU A 41 9.50 -8.15 -5.48
N VAL A 42 8.39 -7.81 -6.16
CA VAL A 42 7.75 -8.69 -7.16
C VAL A 42 8.29 -8.44 -8.58
N SER A 43 9.14 -7.42 -8.77
CA SER A 43 9.66 -7.03 -10.09
C SER A 43 10.47 -8.14 -10.78
N GLU A 44 11.35 -8.83 -10.06
CA GLU A 44 12.14 -9.95 -10.58
C GLU A 44 11.26 -11.10 -11.08
N LEU A 45 10.19 -11.43 -10.34
CA LEU A 45 9.27 -12.50 -10.71
C LEU A 45 8.43 -12.10 -11.94
N ILE A 46 8.02 -10.83 -12.05
CA ILE A 46 7.32 -10.31 -13.22
C ILE A 46 8.22 -10.34 -14.46
N LEU A 47 9.49 -9.93 -14.32
CA LEU A 47 10.46 -9.97 -15.41
C LEU A 47 10.74 -11.40 -15.87
N LEU A 48 10.91 -12.34 -14.94
CA LEU A 48 11.12 -13.76 -15.26
C LEU A 48 9.89 -14.39 -15.92
N LEU A 49 8.69 -14.14 -15.40
CA LEU A 49 7.44 -14.61 -15.99
C LEU A 49 7.27 -14.04 -17.41
N GLY A 50 7.50 -12.74 -17.57
CA GLY A 50 7.47 -12.07 -18.86
C GLY A 50 8.48 -12.65 -19.85
N PHE A 51 9.70 -12.95 -19.40
CA PHE A 51 10.72 -13.60 -20.23
C PHE A 51 10.30 -15.01 -20.67
N VAL A 52 9.78 -15.83 -19.76
CA VAL A 52 9.34 -17.20 -20.10
C VAL A 52 8.19 -17.18 -21.10
N VAL A 53 7.18 -16.33 -20.87
CA VAL A 53 6.03 -16.20 -21.77
C VAL A 53 6.46 -15.66 -23.14
N LEU A 54 7.32 -14.65 -23.16
CA LEU A 54 7.83 -14.08 -24.41
C LEU A 54 8.68 -15.09 -25.18
N PHE A 55 9.57 -15.81 -24.50
CA PHE A 55 10.43 -16.82 -25.12
C PHE A 55 9.61 -17.98 -25.69
N ASP A 56 8.64 -18.50 -24.93
CA ASP A 56 7.75 -19.56 -25.41
C ASP A 56 6.94 -19.11 -26.63
N TRP A 57 6.40 -17.88 -26.61
CA TRP A 57 5.71 -17.31 -27.76
C TRP A 57 6.62 -17.18 -28.99
N ILE A 58 7.86 -16.71 -28.82
CA ILE A 58 8.84 -16.61 -29.93
C ILE A 58 9.15 -18.00 -30.49
N VAL A 59 9.44 -18.99 -29.64
CA VAL A 59 9.77 -20.35 -30.08
C VAL A 59 8.59 -20.99 -30.82
N HIS A 60 7.38 -20.79 -30.30
CA HIS A 60 6.16 -21.29 -30.91
C HIS A 60 5.88 -20.62 -32.26
N PHE A 61 6.04 -19.29 -32.33
CA PHE A 61 5.86 -18.51 -33.56
C PHE A 61 6.92 -18.83 -34.62
N MET A 62 8.18 -19.06 -34.22
CA MET A 62 9.27 -19.44 -35.14
C MET A 62 9.20 -20.90 -35.59
N SER A 63 8.46 -21.75 -34.87
CA SER A 63 8.21 -23.16 -35.25
C SER A 63 6.98 -23.35 -36.14
N ALA A 64 6.23 -22.28 -36.42
CA ALA A 64 5.06 -22.26 -37.30
C ALA A 64 5.41 -21.69 -38.69
#